data_AF-A0A9E2TPL3-F1
#
_entry.id   AF-A0A9E2TPL3-F1
#
_cell.length_a   1.000
_cell.length_b   1.000
_cell.length_c   1.000
_cell.angle_alpha   90.00
_cell.angle_beta   90.00
_cell.angle_gamma   90.00
#
_symmetry.space_group_name_H-M   'P 1'
#
loop_
_entity.id
_entity.type
_entity.pdbx_description
1 polymer ?
#
loop_
_entity_poly.entity_id
_entity_poly.type
_entity_poly.pdbx_seq_one_letter_code
_entity_poly.pdbx_strand_id
1 'polypeptide(L)'
;MRQLARTRGGLCLSDLYINSKSKLWWQCAKGHRWQATPFSVKIRKSWCPECANNVPHGIEKMQFLAHAKEGKCLSNEYINSKIPLRWQCKNGHRFRATADSVIQGSWCRKCRDNLKN
;
A
#
# COMPACT_ATOMS: atom_id res chain seq x y z
N MET A 1 15.93 5.24 -11.21
CA MET A 1 14.59 5.20 -10.56
C MET A 1 14.47 6.12 -9.35
N ARG A 2 15.44 6.14 -8.42
CA ARG A 2 15.44 7.03 -7.25
C ARG A 2 15.40 8.53 -7.59
N GLN A 3 16.13 8.96 -8.62
CA GLN A 3 16.09 10.35 -9.08
C GLN A 3 14.72 10.75 -9.64
N LEU A 4 14.07 9.88 -10.41
CA LEU A 4 12.70 10.08 -10.91
C LEU A 4 11.68 10.19 -9.76
N ALA A 5 11.89 9.45 -8.68
CA ALA A 5 11.04 9.60 -7.50
C ALA A 5 11.25 10.97 -6.85
N ARG A 6 12.53 11.40 -6.69
CA ARG A 6 12.88 12.71 -6.13
C ARG A 6 12.31 13.87 -6.93
N THR A 7 12.35 13.82 -8.27
CA THR A 7 11.76 14.89 -9.11
C THR A 7 10.25 15.02 -8.95
N ARG A 8 9.58 13.96 -8.49
CA ARG A 8 8.14 13.92 -8.20
C ARG A 8 7.83 14.15 -6.71
N GLY A 9 8.82 14.59 -5.94
CA GLY A 9 8.71 14.85 -4.50
C GLY A 9 8.52 13.58 -3.67
N GLY A 10 8.95 12.42 -4.14
CA GLY A 10 8.82 11.17 -3.40
C GLY A 10 10.06 10.29 -3.45
N LEU A 11 9.90 9.04 -3.04
CA LEU A 11 10.98 8.08 -2.84
C LEU A 11 10.71 6.78 -3.59
N CYS A 12 11.76 6.19 -4.15
CA CYS A 12 11.73 4.82 -4.64
C CYS A 12 12.30 3.96 -3.51
N LEU A 13 11.45 3.13 -2.89
CA LEU A 13 11.82 2.26 -1.77
C LEU A 13 12.47 0.95 -2.24
N SER A 14 12.32 0.60 -3.51
CA SER A 14 13.02 -0.56 -4.08
C SER A 14 14.49 -0.22 -4.40
N ASP A 15 15.41 -0.99 -3.83
CA ASP A 15 16.83 -0.91 -4.14
C ASP A 15 17.18 -1.56 -5.50
N LEU A 16 16.51 -2.67 -5.84
CA LEU A 16 16.76 -3.46 -7.05
C LEU A 16 15.84 -3.04 -8.19
N TYR A 17 16.45 -2.65 -9.31
CA TYR A 17 15.79 -2.47 -10.60
C TYR A 17 16.23 -3.60 -11.53
N ILE A 18 15.29 -4.49 -11.88
CA ILE A 18 15.56 -5.61 -12.79
C ILE A 18 15.20 -5.21 -14.23
N ASN A 19 13.98 -4.72 -14.46
CA ASN A 19 13.56 -4.24 -15.78
C ASN A 19 12.40 -3.22 -15.71
N SER A 20 12.00 -2.68 -16.87
CA SER A 20 10.96 -1.64 -16.98
C SER A 20 9.54 -2.14 -16.66
N LYS A 21 9.33 -3.46 -16.62
CA LYS A 21 8.07 -4.12 -16.27
C LYS A 21 8.04 -4.58 -14.80
N SER A 22 9.18 -4.62 -14.11
CA SER A 22 9.25 -4.97 -12.69
C SER A 22 8.54 -3.93 -11.86
N LYS A 23 7.65 -4.38 -10.97
CA LYS A 23 7.00 -3.51 -9.99
C LYS A 23 8.04 -3.05 -8.97
N LEU A 24 8.19 -1.75 -8.82
CA LEU A 24 9.00 -1.13 -7.77
C LEU A 24 8.07 -0.51 -6.73
N TRP A 25 8.58 -0.38 -5.51
CA TRP A 25 7.94 0.36 -4.44
C TRP A 25 8.24 1.85 -4.55
N TRP A 26 7.18 2.63 -4.50
CA TRP A 26 7.21 4.08 -4.55
C TRP A 26 6.51 4.67 -3.34
N GLN A 27 6.92 5.86 -2.96
CA GLN A 27 6.30 6.68 -1.93
C GLN A 27 6.17 8.11 -2.45
N CYS A 28 5.04 8.76 -2.28
CA CYS A 28 4.87 10.17 -2.66
C CYS A 28 5.16 11.11 -1.49
N ALA A 29 5.16 12.43 -1.75
CA ALA A 29 5.35 13.46 -0.73
C ALA A 29 4.39 13.35 0.46
N LYS A 30 3.15 12.86 0.23
CA LYS A 30 2.14 12.66 1.28
C LYS A 30 2.35 11.38 2.09
N GLY A 31 3.38 10.59 1.78
CA GLY A 31 3.69 9.33 2.47
C GLY A 31 2.93 8.11 1.96
N HIS A 32 2.03 8.24 0.98
CA HIS A 32 1.35 7.10 0.36
C HIS A 32 2.36 6.17 -0.30
N ARG A 33 2.25 4.86 -0.06
CA ARG A 33 3.16 3.84 -0.61
C ARG A 33 2.40 2.93 -1.56
N TRP A 34 2.95 2.69 -2.75
CA TRP A 34 2.34 1.79 -3.72
C TRP A 34 3.38 1.09 -4.59
N GLN A 35 2.95 0.02 -5.24
CA GLN A 35 3.74 -0.66 -6.27
C GLN A 35 3.35 -0.17 -7.65
N ALA A 36 4.32 0.26 -8.43
CA ALA A 36 4.11 0.66 -9.83
C ALA A 36 5.33 0.32 -10.67
N THR A 37 5.12 0.12 -11.97
CA THR A 37 6.22 -0.12 -12.89
C THR A 37 6.91 1.21 -13.26
N PRO A 38 8.23 1.19 -13.50
CA PRO A 38 8.97 2.30 -14.09
C PRO A 38 8.28 2.88 -15.33
N PHE A 39 7.74 2.01 -16.19
CA PHE A 39 7.04 2.39 -17.40
C PHE A 39 5.78 3.22 -17.11
N SER A 40 4.95 2.82 -16.14
CA SER A 40 3.74 3.58 -15.79
C SER A 40 4.10 4.97 -15.25
N VAL A 41 5.12 5.04 -14.40
CA VAL A 41 5.56 6.30 -13.76
C VAL A 41 6.19 7.28 -14.74
N LYS A 42 7.04 6.78 -15.65
CA LYS A 42 7.78 7.62 -16.61
C LYS A 42 6.95 7.95 -17.84
N ILE A 43 6.30 6.95 -18.45
CA ILE A 43 5.62 7.08 -19.75
C ILE A 43 4.16 7.48 -19.57
N ARG A 44 3.40 6.73 -18.76
CA ARG A 44 1.98 7.03 -18.52
C ARG A 44 1.76 8.20 -17.55
N LYS A 45 2.84 8.80 -17.03
CA LYS A 45 2.84 9.89 -16.05
C LYS A 45 1.98 9.60 -14.82
N SER A 46 1.70 8.33 -14.51
CA SER A 46 0.93 7.95 -13.34
C SER A 46 1.84 7.90 -12.12
N TRP A 47 1.58 8.78 -11.15
CA TRP A 47 2.40 8.90 -9.95
C TRP A 47 1.76 8.14 -8.79
N CYS A 48 1.00 8.83 -7.94
CA CYS A 48 0.39 8.23 -6.76
C CYS A 48 -1.11 7.99 -7.00
N PRO A 49 -1.60 6.74 -6.91
CA PRO A 49 -3.02 6.42 -7.12
C PRO A 49 -3.92 7.07 -6.06
N GLU A 50 -3.47 7.18 -4.81
CA GLU A 50 -4.23 7.86 -3.76
C GLU A 50 -4.34 9.37 -4.02
N CYS A 51 -3.24 10.02 -4.45
CA CYS A 51 -3.29 11.45 -4.79
C CYS A 51 -4.11 11.73 -6.07
N ALA A 52 -4.13 10.78 -7.01
CA ALA A 52 -4.88 10.88 -8.25
C ALA A 52 -6.34 10.38 -8.13
N ASN A 53 -6.77 9.98 -6.92
CA ASN A 53 -8.06 9.34 -6.66
C ASN A 53 -8.38 8.14 -7.58
N ASN A 54 -7.33 7.44 -8.02
CA ASN A 54 -7.38 6.29 -8.93
C ASN A 54 -6.94 5.01 -8.19
N VAL A 55 -7.52 4.81 -7.00
CA VAL A 55 -7.29 3.61 -6.19
C VAL A 55 -8.14 2.46 -6.74
N PRO A 56 -7.66 1.21 -6.68
CA PRO A 56 -8.47 0.04 -7.03
C PRO A 56 -9.77 -0.01 -6.21
N HIS A 57 -10.76 -0.75 -6.70
CA HIS A 57 -12.05 -0.94 -6.04
C HIS A 57 -12.18 -2.36 -5.45
N GLY A 58 -13.21 -2.58 -4.63
CA GLY A 58 -13.51 -3.91 -4.09
C GLY A 58 -12.37 -4.51 -3.25
N ILE A 59 -12.14 -5.82 -3.42
CA ILE A 59 -11.10 -6.54 -2.68
C ILE A 59 -9.68 -6.07 -3.06
N GLU A 60 -9.47 -5.65 -4.30
CA GLU A 60 -8.18 -5.15 -4.77
C GLU A 60 -7.78 -3.89 -4.00
N LYS A 61 -8.75 -3.03 -3.65
CA LYS A 61 -8.51 -1.87 -2.77
C LYS A 61 -7.96 -2.30 -1.41
N MET A 62 -8.51 -3.37 -0.84
CA MET A 62 -8.13 -3.88 0.47
C MET A 62 -6.73 -4.49 0.43
N GLN A 63 -6.43 -5.23 -0.62
CA GLN A 63 -5.10 -5.76 -0.87
C GLN A 63 -4.09 -4.62 -1.06
N PHE A 64 -4.44 -3.58 -1.82
CA PHE A 64 -3.63 -2.38 -2.02
C PHE A 64 -3.31 -1.69 -0.69
N LEU A 65 -4.33 -1.41 0.14
CA LEU A 65 -4.17 -0.79 1.46
C LEU A 65 -3.29 -1.63 2.38
N ALA A 66 -3.47 -2.95 2.36
CA ALA A 66 -2.66 -3.83 3.18
C ALA A 66 -1.19 -3.78 2.80
N HIS A 67 -0.90 -3.80 1.51
CA HIS A 67 0.46 -3.68 0.99
C HIS A 67 1.07 -2.31 1.32
N ALA A 68 0.31 -1.22 1.23
CA ALA A 68 0.77 0.12 1.60
C ALA A 68 1.21 0.19 3.09
N LYS A 69 0.58 -0.61 3.96
CA LYS A 69 0.92 -0.77 5.39
C LYS A 69 1.95 -1.87 5.66
N GLU A 70 2.68 -2.31 4.62
CA GLU A 70 3.68 -3.40 4.68
C GLU A 70 3.08 -4.74 5.16
N GLY A 71 1.80 -4.97 4.91
CA GLY A 71 1.10 -6.19 5.26
C GLY A 71 0.35 -6.81 4.09
N LYS A 72 -0.56 -7.74 4.41
CA LYS A 72 -1.33 -8.51 3.43
C LYS A 72 -2.80 -8.57 3.84
N CYS A 73 -3.69 -8.41 2.87
CA CYS A 73 -5.08 -8.79 3.05
C CYS A 73 -5.17 -10.29 2.75
N LEU A 74 -5.63 -11.08 3.72
CA LEU A 74 -5.78 -12.54 3.60
C LEU A 74 -7.19 -12.92 3.12
N SER A 75 -8.09 -11.96 3.01
CA SER A 75 -9.42 -12.16 2.43
C SER A 75 -9.33 -12.08 0.90
N ASN A 76 -10.10 -12.94 0.23
CA ASN A 76 -10.24 -12.95 -1.24
C ASN A 76 -11.54 -12.28 -1.71
N GLU A 77 -12.47 -12.00 -0.79
CA GLU A 77 -13.77 -11.41 -1.09
C GLU A 77 -14.03 -10.19 -0.22
N TYR A 78 -14.65 -9.17 -0.81
CA TYR A 78 -15.08 -7.96 -0.14
C TYR A 78 -16.53 -7.67 -0.53
N ILE A 79 -17.43 -7.90 0.44
CA ILE A 79 -18.87 -7.72 0.24
C ILE A 79 -19.26 -6.28 0.61
N ASN A 80 -18.90 -5.83 1.82
CA ASN A 80 -19.20 -4.47 2.28
C ASN A 80 -18.23 -4.02 3.38
N SER A 81 -18.29 -2.73 3.73
CA SER A 81 -17.39 -2.10 4.71
C SER A 81 -17.61 -2.57 6.16
N LYS A 82 -18.76 -3.19 6.46
CA LYS A 82 -19.11 -3.67 7.80
C LYS A 82 -18.58 -5.08 8.07
N ILE A 83 -18.37 -5.88 7.03
CA ILE A 83 -17.85 -7.25 7.17
C ILE A 83 -16.34 -7.19 7.42
N PRO A 84 -15.85 -7.72 8.56
CA PRO A 84 -14.44 -7.66 8.88
C PRO A 84 -13.63 -8.61 7.98
N LEU A 85 -12.60 -8.07 7.35
CA LEU A 85 -11.62 -8.81 6.56
C LEU A 85 -10.50 -9.35 7.46
N ARG A 86 -9.79 -10.35 6.95
CA ARG A 86 -8.59 -10.90 7.59
C ARG A 86 -7.36 -10.17 7.05
N TRP A 87 -6.54 -9.65 7.96
CA TRP A 87 -5.34 -8.89 7.65
C TRP A 87 -4.12 -9.53 8.32
N GLN A 88 -2.95 -9.27 7.75
CA GLN A 88 -1.66 -9.64 8.30
C GLN A 88 -0.72 -8.44 8.24
N CYS A 89 -0.07 -8.06 9.34
CA CYS A 89 0.94 -7.00 9.32
C CYS A 89 2.34 -7.51 8.95
N LYS A 90 3.33 -6.61 8.77
CA LYS A 90 4.74 -6.95 8.54
C LYS A 90 5.34 -7.92 9.56
N ASN A 91 4.94 -7.82 10.83
CA ASN A 91 5.40 -8.70 11.91
C ASN A 91 4.69 -10.07 11.93
N GLY A 92 3.91 -10.41 10.90
CA GLY A 92 3.21 -11.68 10.78
C GLY A 92 1.92 -11.81 11.59
N HIS A 93 1.58 -10.85 12.46
CA HIS A 93 0.33 -10.88 13.23
C HIS A 93 -0.90 -10.87 12.31
N ARG A 94 -1.78 -11.86 12.50
CA ARG A 94 -3.07 -11.97 11.82
C ARG A 94 -4.17 -11.38 12.70
N PHE A 95 -5.02 -10.54 12.14
CA PHE A 95 -6.12 -9.89 12.86
C PHE A 95 -7.32 -9.65 11.96
N ARG A 96 -8.49 -9.44 12.58
CA ARG A 96 -9.74 -9.10 11.89
C ARG A 96 -10.04 -7.62 12.09
N ALA A 97 -10.31 -6.90 11.01
CA ALA A 97 -10.68 -5.49 11.04
C ALA A 97 -11.58 -5.16 9.85
N THR A 98 -12.45 -4.18 10.00
CA THR A 98 -13.27 -3.66 8.91
C THR A 98 -12.43 -2.80 7.96
N ALA A 99 -12.85 -2.73 6.70
CA ALA A 99 -12.22 -1.86 5.71
C ALA A 99 -12.18 -0.39 6.19
N ASP A 100 -13.30 0.07 6.75
CA ASP A 100 -13.46 1.44 7.27
C ASP A 100 -12.46 1.76 8.38
N SER A 101 -12.33 0.87 9.38
CA SER A 101 -11.37 1.02 10.47
C SER A 101 -9.91 1.08 9.96
N VAL A 102 -9.60 0.26 8.96
CA VAL A 102 -8.27 0.24 8.33
C VAL A 102 -7.97 1.54 7.57
N ILE A 103 -8.95 2.05 6.83
CA ILE A 103 -8.83 3.31 6.10
C ILE A 103 -8.65 4.49 7.05
N GLN A 104 -9.36 4.50 8.18
CA GLN A 104 -9.23 5.51 9.23
C GLN A 104 -7.90 5.44 10.01
N GLY A 105 -7.05 4.44 9.72
CA GLY A 105 -5.69 4.35 10.24
C GLY A 105 -5.46 3.25 11.28
N SER A 106 -6.50 2.53 11.70
CA SER A 106 -6.32 1.38 12.58
C SER A 106 -5.65 0.22 11.83
N TRP A 107 -4.61 -0.39 12.40
CA TRP A 107 -3.91 -1.48 11.75
C TRP A 107 -3.80 -2.69 12.69
N CYS A 108 -2.61 -3.02 13.16
CA CYS A 108 -2.39 -4.13 14.08
C CYS A 108 -2.27 -3.64 15.53
N ARG A 109 -3.20 -4.06 16.40
CA ARG A 109 -3.15 -3.74 17.85
C ARG A 109 -1.85 -4.23 18.50
N LYS A 110 -1.46 -5.50 18.25
CA LYS A 110 -0.21 -6.07 18.76
C LYS A 110 1.03 -5.25 18.37
N CYS A 111 1.09 -4.73 17.13
CA CYS A 111 2.19 -3.86 16.72
C CYS A 111 2.13 -2.47 17.37
N ARG A 112 0.93 -1.95 17.62
CA ARG A 112 0.73 -0.67 18.31
C ARG A 112 1.15 -0.77 19.78
N ASP A 113 0.89 -1.90 20.42
CA ASP A 113 1.18 -2.13 21.84
C ASP A 113 2.69 -2.44 22.06
N ASN A 114 3.35 -3.11 21.10
CA ASN A 114 4.81 -3.36 21.13
C ASN A 114 5.71 -2.12 20.91
N LEU A 115 5.14 -0.93 20.65
CA LEU A 115 5.88 0.34 20.55
C LEU A 115 5.96 1.09 21.89
N LYS A 116 5.42 0.52 22.98
CA LYS A 116 5.35 1.15 24.32
C LYS A 116 6.38 0.62 25.32
N ASN A 117 7.39 -0.14 24.89
CA ASN A 117 8.50 -0.58 25.73
C ASN A 117 9.82 -0.04 25.20
#